data_AF-A0A1T3VSI3-F1
#
_entry.id   AF-A0A1T3VSI3-F1
#
_cell.length_a   1.000
_cell.length_b   1.000
_cell.length_c   1.000
_cell.angle_alpha   90.00
_cell.angle_beta   90.00
_cell.angle_gamma   90.00
#
_symmetry.space_group_name_H-M   'P 1'
#
loop_
_entity.id
_entity.type
_entity.pdbx_description
1 polymer ?
#
loop_
_entity_poly.entity_id
_entity_poly.type
_entity_poly.pdbx_seq_one_letter_code
_entity_poly.pdbx_strand_id
1 'polypeptide(L)'
;GLPTRAQLGSFAQMFAGCESFICGPAPFMTVVKEALTEAGIPRDKIHLEVFQSLDGDPFAEPGPDTGPAADDGPAAEARIRIDGDVHDLRWPTGRNLVDTMLAAGIEVPYSCREGTCGSCAATVVDGRVELGNTAILEEDDIADGLFLACQARPLSDTVEVEF
;
A
#
# COMPACT_ATOMS: atom_id res chain seq x y z
N GLY A 1 -17.81 -13.32 -22.53
CA GLY A 1 -17.86 -13.63 -21.09
C GLY A 1 -16.46 -13.59 -20.53
N LEU A 2 -16.31 -13.55 -19.21
CA LEU A 2 -14.99 -13.67 -18.57
C LEU A 2 -14.40 -15.07 -18.90
N PRO A 3 -13.09 -15.16 -19.19
CA PRO A 3 -12.43 -16.45 -19.37
C PRO A 3 -12.53 -17.29 -18.09
N THR A 4 -12.61 -18.60 -18.21
CA THR A 4 -12.61 -19.51 -17.06
C THR A 4 -11.20 -19.98 -16.73
N ARG A 5 -10.96 -20.37 -15.47
CA ARG A 5 -9.67 -20.97 -15.06
C ARG A 5 -9.24 -22.14 -15.96
N ALA A 6 -10.17 -23.01 -16.32
CA ALA A 6 -9.91 -24.15 -17.20
C ALA A 6 -9.47 -23.74 -18.61
N GLN A 7 -10.00 -22.63 -19.14
CA GLN A 7 -9.57 -22.10 -20.44
C GLN A 7 -8.16 -21.51 -20.39
N LEU A 8 -7.80 -20.89 -19.26
CA LEU A 8 -6.52 -20.21 -19.07
C LEU A 8 -5.38 -21.17 -18.67
N GLY A 9 -5.66 -22.23 -17.91
CA GLY A 9 -4.62 -23.16 -17.43
C GLY A 9 -3.85 -23.84 -18.57
N SER A 10 -4.55 -24.34 -19.59
CA SER A 10 -3.93 -24.94 -20.78
C SER A 10 -3.09 -23.92 -21.57
N PHE A 11 -3.48 -22.65 -21.56
CA PHE A 11 -2.74 -21.57 -22.20
C PHE A 11 -1.48 -21.22 -21.40
N ALA A 12 -1.61 -21.06 -20.09
CA ALA A 12 -0.51 -20.71 -19.17
C ALA A 12 0.66 -21.71 -19.23
N GLN A 13 0.36 -23.01 -19.26
CA GLN A 13 1.39 -24.06 -19.31
C GLN A 13 2.30 -23.97 -20.56
N MET A 14 1.77 -23.52 -21.70
CA MET A 14 2.57 -23.35 -22.92
C MET A 14 3.63 -22.25 -22.79
N PHE A 15 3.45 -21.31 -21.87
CA PHE A 15 4.31 -20.14 -21.69
C PHE A 15 5.00 -20.12 -20.32
N ALA A 16 5.18 -21.28 -19.67
CA ALA A 16 5.69 -21.35 -18.31
C ALA A 16 7.11 -20.77 -18.10
N GLY A 17 7.88 -20.59 -19.19
CA GLY A 17 9.18 -19.94 -19.15
C GLY A 17 9.12 -18.40 -19.13
N CYS A 18 7.99 -17.80 -19.49
CA CYS A 18 7.83 -16.37 -19.73
C CYS A 18 7.36 -15.60 -18.48
N GLU A 19 7.49 -14.27 -18.54
CA GLU A 19 6.83 -13.35 -17.61
C GLU A 19 5.40 -13.05 -18.07
N SER A 20 4.50 -12.86 -17.11
CA SER A 20 3.09 -12.57 -17.33
C SER A 20 2.73 -11.21 -16.77
N PHE A 21 2.28 -10.31 -17.62
CA PHE A 21 1.83 -8.96 -17.24
C PHE A 21 0.31 -8.88 -17.41
N ILE A 22 -0.39 -8.49 -16.34
CA ILE A 22 -1.85 -8.56 -16.24
C ILE A 22 -2.40 -7.19 -15.87
N CYS A 23 -3.32 -6.68 -16.68
CA CYS A 23 -4.09 -5.48 -16.41
C CYS A 23 -5.52 -5.68 -16.93
N GLY A 24 -6.50 -5.14 -16.22
CA GLY A 24 -7.91 -5.17 -16.62
C GLY A 24 -8.88 -5.01 -15.45
N PRO A 25 -10.17 -5.34 -15.64
CA PRO A 25 -11.14 -5.34 -14.55
C PRO A 25 -10.76 -6.35 -13.45
N ALA A 26 -11.01 -6.02 -12.19
CA ALA A 26 -10.64 -6.87 -11.04
C ALA A 26 -11.05 -8.35 -11.20
N PRO A 27 -12.29 -8.70 -11.61
CA PRO A 27 -12.69 -10.10 -11.79
C PRO A 27 -11.88 -10.85 -12.86
N PHE A 28 -11.41 -10.15 -13.90
CA PHE A 28 -10.56 -10.74 -14.93
C PHE A 28 -9.16 -11.00 -14.38
N MET A 29 -8.55 -10.00 -13.75
CA MET A 29 -7.20 -10.12 -13.22
C MET A 29 -7.08 -11.22 -12.17
N THR A 30 -8.08 -11.35 -11.27
CA THR A 30 -8.16 -12.44 -10.29
C THR A 30 -8.12 -13.81 -10.97
N VAL A 31 -8.97 -14.04 -11.98
CA VAL A 31 -9.06 -15.34 -12.66
C VAL A 31 -7.77 -15.68 -13.41
N VAL A 32 -7.09 -14.69 -14.00
CA VAL A 32 -5.80 -14.89 -14.68
C VAL A 32 -4.69 -15.21 -13.67
N LYS A 33 -4.60 -14.46 -12.55
CA LYS A 33 -3.61 -14.70 -11.50
C LYS A 33 -3.76 -16.12 -10.94
N GLU A 34 -4.98 -16.52 -10.58
CA GLU A 34 -5.26 -17.88 -10.08
C GLU A 34 -4.83 -18.96 -11.07
N ALA A 35 -5.17 -18.81 -12.36
CA ALA A 35 -4.82 -19.81 -13.38
C ALA A 35 -3.29 -19.94 -13.60
N LEU A 36 -2.54 -18.84 -13.52
CA LEU A 36 -1.07 -18.86 -13.62
C LEU A 36 -0.43 -19.53 -12.39
N THR A 37 -0.93 -19.21 -11.20
CA THR A 37 -0.47 -19.85 -9.96
C THR A 37 -0.74 -21.36 -9.98
N GLU A 38 -1.95 -21.78 -10.37
CA GLU A 38 -2.32 -23.19 -10.52
C GLU A 38 -1.48 -23.93 -11.58
N ALA A 39 -1.02 -23.20 -12.61
CA ALA A 39 -0.11 -23.73 -13.62
C ALA A 39 1.37 -23.82 -13.15
N GLY A 40 1.67 -23.41 -11.92
CA GLY A 40 3.00 -23.48 -11.34
C GLY A 40 3.95 -22.36 -11.80
N ILE A 41 3.41 -21.25 -12.33
CA ILE A 41 4.21 -20.09 -12.67
C ILE A 41 4.74 -19.44 -11.38
N PRO A 42 6.06 -19.23 -11.25
CA PRO A 42 6.64 -18.56 -10.10
C PRO A 42 6.05 -17.16 -9.89
N ARG A 43 5.82 -16.77 -8.63
CA ARG A 43 5.23 -15.47 -8.23
C ARG A 43 5.99 -14.28 -8.83
N ASP A 44 7.31 -14.34 -8.82
CA ASP A 44 8.22 -13.31 -9.33
C ASP A 44 8.10 -13.08 -10.85
N LYS A 45 7.40 -13.96 -11.57
CA LYS A 45 7.07 -13.83 -12.99
C LYS A 45 5.64 -13.38 -13.27
N ILE A 46 4.85 -13.08 -12.24
CA ILE A 46 3.45 -12.64 -12.38
C ILE A 46 3.35 -11.19 -11.91
N HIS A 47 3.13 -10.27 -12.85
CA HIS A 47 3.07 -8.84 -12.62
C HIS A 47 1.64 -8.34 -12.83
N LEU A 48 1.07 -7.69 -11.83
CA LEU A 48 -0.27 -7.09 -11.89
C LEU A 48 -0.16 -5.57 -11.85
N GLU A 49 -0.90 -4.93 -12.74
CA GLU A 49 -1.11 -3.48 -12.72
C GLU A 49 -2.61 -3.20 -12.59
N VAL A 50 -2.98 -2.49 -11.52
CA VAL A 50 -4.38 -2.21 -11.18
C VAL A 50 -4.67 -0.74 -11.46
N PHE A 51 -5.52 -0.48 -12.45
CA PHE A 51 -6.03 0.87 -12.72
C PHE A 51 -7.39 1.05 -12.05
N GLN A 52 -7.42 1.89 -11.03
CA GLN A 52 -8.64 2.36 -10.40
C GLN A 52 -8.73 3.88 -10.57
N SER A 53 -9.92 4.36 -10.89
CA SER A 53 -10.22 5.78 -10.75
C SER A 53 -10.25 6.13 -9.26
N LEU A 54 -9.78 7.32 -8.93
CA LEU A 54 -9.89 7.86 -7.58
C LEU A 54 -11.36 7.96 -7.18
N ASP A 55 -11.67 7.57 -5.95
CA ASP A 55 -13.02 7.70 -5.41
C ASP A 55 -13.24 9.16 -4.98
N GLY A 56 -13.77 9.98 -5.89
CA GLY A 56 -14.14 11.38 -5.60
C GLY A 56 -13.62 12.37 -6.65
N ASP A 57 -13.67 13.65 -6.31
CA ASP A 57 -13.09 14.72 -7.13
C ASP A 57 -11.62 14.91 -6.73
N PRO A 58 -10.64 14.56 -7.58
CA PRO A 58 -9.22 14.73 -7.27
C PRO A 58 -8.78 16.19 -7.15
N PHE A 59 -9.64 17.14 -7.53
CA PHE A 59 -9.42 18.58 -7.38
C PHE A 59 -10.21 19.18 -6.22
N ALA A 60 -10.95 18.37 -5.45
CA ALA A 60 -11.56 18.85 -4.23
C ALA A 60 -10.45 19.28 -3.27
N GLU A 61 -10.51 20.54 -2.83
CA GLU A 61 -9.62 20.97 -1.77
C GLU A 61 -9.89 20.10 -0.54
N PRO A 62 -8.85 19.53 0.09
CA PRO A 62 -9.01 18.83 1.35
C PRO A 62 -9.77 19.75 2.30
N GLY A 63 -10.80 19.21 2.97
CA GLY A 63 -11.56 19.94 3.98
C GLY A 63 -10.60 20.65 4.96
N PRO A 64 -11.02 21.78 5.56
CA PRO A 64 -10.13 22.75 6.17
C PRO A 64 -9.02 22.06 6.95
N ASP A 65 -7.80 22.25 6.43
CA ASP A 65 -6.58 21.86 7.08
C ASP A 65 -6.62 22.52 8.46
N THR A 66 -6.91 21.71 9.47
CA THR A 66 -6.81 22.17 10.86
C THR A 66 -5.30 22.19 11.14
N GLY A 67 -4.66 23.22 10.57
CA GLY A 67 -3.33 23.66 10.96
C GLY A 67 -3.26 23.77 12.47
N PRO A 68 -2.04 23.64 13.02
CA PRO A 68 -1.77 22.95 14.26
C PRO A 68 -2.72 23.39 15.37
N ALA A 69 -3.77 22.60 15.59
CA ALA A 69 -4.20 22.42 16.95
C ALA A 69 -2.97 21.89 17.66
N ALA A 70 -2.55 22.52 18.76
CA ALA A 70 -1.58 21.92 19.65
C ALA A 70 -2.08 20.49 19.91
N ASP A 71 -1.37 19.51 19.33
CA ASP A 71 -1.79 18.12 19.28
C ASP A 71 -1.46 17.50 20.65
N ASP A 72 -2.22 17.93 21.65
CA ASP A 72 -2.21 17.39 23.01
C ASP A 72 -3.01 16.07 23.09
N GLY A 73 -3.41 15.52 21.95
CA GLY A 73 -4.04 14.22 21.82
C GLY A 73 -3.05 13.04 21.97
N PRO A 74 -3.56 11.81 22.09
CA PRO A 74 -2.73 10.60 22.10
C PRO A 74 -1.99 10.47 20.76
N ALA A 75 -0.67 10.37 20.86
CA ALA A 75 0.25 10.26 19.73
C ALA A 75 1.38 9.30 20.08
N ALA A 76 1.87 8.57 19.08
CA ALA A 76 3.07 7.75 19.17
C ALA A 76 4.33 8.59 18.89
N GLU A 77 5.45 8.17 19.42
CA GLU A 77 6.78 8.59 18.98
C GLU A 77 7.17 7.79 17.75
N ALA A 78 7.23 8.45 16.58
CA ALA A 78 7.57 7.80 15.32
C ALA A 78 9.00 8.15 14.90
N ARG A 79 9.81 7.12 14.66
CA ARG A 79 11.14 7.24 14.04
C ARG A 79 11.05 6.75 12.61
N ILE A 80 11.33 7.63 11.66
CA ILE A 80 11.15 7.36 10.23
C ILE A 80 12.51 7.43 9.55
N ARG A 81 12.86 6.37 8.84
CA ARG A 81 14.03 6.30 7.97
C ARG A 81 13.56 6.42 6.52
N ILE A 82 14.12 7.39 5.79
CA ILE A 82 13.79 7.63 4.38
C ILE A 82 15.03 8.21 3.69
N ASP A 83 15.42 7.64 2.55
CA ASP A 83 16.59 8.06 1.77
C ASP A 83 17.91 8.19 2.57
N GLY A 84 18.03 7.42 3.67
CA GLY A 84 19.18 7.44 4.58
C GLY A 84 19.13 8.50 5.68
N ASP A 85 18.13 9.39 5.65
CA ASP A 85 17.85 10.36 6.72
C ASP A 85 16.93 9.75 7.79
N VAL A 86 17.03 10.29 9.00
CA VAL A 86 16.21 9.87 10.15
C VAL A 86 15.43 11.06 10.68
N HIS A 87 14.10 10.91 10.75
CA HIS A 87 13.18 11.90 11.30
C HIS A 87 12.47 11.33 12.52
N ASP A 88 12.53 12.03 13.65
CA ASP A 88 11.73 11.74 14.83
C ASP A 88 10.55 12.73 14.87
N LEU A 89 9.31 12.24 14.91
CA LEU A 89 8.12 13.08 14.96
C LEU A 89 7.01 12.47 15.83
N ARG A 90 6.07 13.31 16.29
CA ARG A 90 4.86 12.82 16.98
C ARG A 90 3.83 12.42 15.95
N TRP A 91 3.37 11.17 16.01
CA TRP A 91 2.36 10.61 15.14
C TRP A 91 1.01 10.47 15.85
N PRO A 92 0.08 11.44 15.67
CA PRO A 92 -1.25 11.36 16.26
C PRO A 92 -2.02 10.10 15.86
N THR A 93 -2.67 9.46 16.84
CA THR A 93 -3.45 8.22 16.61
C THR A 93 -4.63 8.40 15.64
N GLY A 94 -5.11 9.64 15.46
CA GLY A 94 -6.20 9.97 14.54
C GLY A 94 -5.78 10.26 13.09
N ARG A 95 -4.48 10.28 12.76
CA ARG A 95 -3.96 10.72 11.46
C ARG A 95 -3.10 9.63 10.81
N ASN A 96 -3.12 9.55 9.48
CA ASN A 96 -2.21 8.65 8.76
C ASN A 96 -0.77 9.19 8.73
N LEU A 97 0.19 8.32 8.44
CA LEU A 97 1.61 8.67 8.50
C LEU A 97 2.00 9.71 7.43
N VAL A 98 1.50 9.55 6.19
CA VAL A 98 1.80 10.49 5.09
C VAL A 98 1.37 11.91 5.42
N ASP A 99 0.13 12.12 5.84
CA ASP A 99 -0.35 13.46 6.20
C ASP A 99 0.38 14.02 7.43
N THR A 100 0.83 13.16 8.35
CA THR A 100 1.63 13.57 9.51
C THR A 100 3.02 14.05 9.08
N MET A 101 3.71 13.32 8.20
CA MET A 101 5.01 13.70 7.66
C MET A 101 4.93 15.01 6.87
N LEU A 102 3.93 15.14 5.99
CA LEU A 102 3.73 16.35 5.20
C LEU A 102 3.44 17.58 6.07
N ALA A 103 2.62 17.43 7.12
CA ALA A 103 2.36 18.50 8.08
C ALA A 103 3.62 18.92 8.87
N ALA A 104 4.58 18.00 9.06
CA ALA A 104 5.89 18.27 9.64
C ALA A 104 6.90 18.82 8.62
N GLY A 105 6.52 18.98 7.36
CA GLY A 105 7.40 19.45 6.28
C GLY A 105 8.41 18.40 5.80
N ILE A 106 8.16 17.13 6.08
CA ILE A 106 9.00 16.01 5.63
C ILE A 106 8.45 15.50 4.30
N GLU A 107 9.30 15.46 3.28
CA GLU A 107 8.95 14.88 1.98
C GLU A 107 8.81 13.35 2.13
N VAL A 108 7.74 12.80 1.56
CA VAL A 108 7.42 11.37 1.62
C VAL A 108 6.89 10.95 0.25
N PRO A 109 7.21 9.74 -0.25
CA PRO A 109 6.63 9.25 -1.48
C PRO A 109 5.13 8.94 -1.29
N TYR A 110 4.28 9.58 -2.07
CA TYR A 110 2.84 9.30 -2.12
C TYR A 110 2.25 9.69 -3.48
N SER A 111 1.07 9.17 -3.80
CA SER A 111 0.31 9.55 -4.99
C SER A 111 -1.20 9.59 -4.72
N CYS A 112 -1.89 8.44 -4.70
CA CYS A 112 -3.36 8.40 -4.61
C CYS A 112 -3.95 8.77 -3.23
N ARG A 113 -3.21 8.52 -2.14
CA ARG A 113 -3.70 8.58 -0.74
C ARG A 113 -4.92 7.70 -0.42
N GLU A 114 -5.26 6.73 -1.27
CA GLU A 114 -6.42 5.84 -1.12
C GLU A 114 -6.05 4.35 -0.87
N GLY A 115 -4.76 4.03 -0.84
CA GLY A 115 -4.27 2.66 -0.64
C GLY A 115 -4.29 1.78 -1.89
N THR A 116 -4.30 2.38 -3.08
CA THR A 116 -4.47 1.67 -4.37
C THR A 116 -3.27 1.77 -5.31
N CYS A 117 -2.28 2.63 -5.03
CA CYS A 117 -1.13 2.86 -5.92
C CYS A 117 0.22 2.33 -5.43
N GLY A 118 0.38 2.07 -4.12
CA GLY A 118 1.63 1.55 -3.55
C GLY A 118 2.75 2.57 -3.36
N SER A 119 2.63 3.80 -3.85
CA SER A 119 3.71 4.81 -3.73
C SER A 119 4.12 5.15 -2.30
N CYS A 120 3.22 4.95 -1.32
CA CYS A 120 3.51 5.19 0.09
C CYS A 120 3.81 3.89 0.86
N ALA A 121 4.25 2.83 0.18
CA ALA A 121 4.62 1.59 0.84
C ALA A 121 5.82 1.82 1.77
N ALA A 122 5.75 1.27 2.98
CA ALA A 122 6.80 1.35 3.99
C ALA A 122 6.77 0.09 4.86
N THR A 123 7.84 -0.18 5.58
CA THR A 123 7.97 -1.35 6.45
C THR A 123 8.02 -0.93 7.92
N VAL A 124 7.27 -1.61 8.78
CA VAL A 124 7.40 -1.45 10.24
C VAL A 124 8.64 -2.22 10.71
N VAL A 125 9.61 -1.50 11.25
CA VAL A 125 10.85 -2.07 11.81
C VAL A 125 10.67 -2.42 13.28
N ASP A 126 9.94 -1.57 14.03
CA ASP A 126 9.57 -1.81 15.42
C ASP A 126 8.21 -1.17 15.75
N GLY A 127 7.50 -1.74 16.73
CA GLY A 127 6.15 -1.31 17.10
C GLY A 127 5.05 -1.94 16.24
N ARG A 128 3.87 -1.31 16.22
CA ARG A 128 2.67 -1.81 15.50
C ARG A 128 1.85 -0.67 14.93
N VAL A 129 1.25 -0.92 13.78
CA VAL A 129 0.32 -0.03 13.10
C VAL A 129 -1.01 -0.73 12.85
N GLU A 130 -2.10 0.05 12.89
CA GLU A 130 -3.40 -0.35 12.37
C GLU A 130 -3.37 -0.14 10.86
N LEU A 131 -3.73 -1.18 10.11
CA LEU A 131 -3.80 -1.12 8.65
C LEU A 131 -5.17 -0.64 8.20
N GLY A 132 -5.20 0.31 7.26
CA GLY A 132 -6.41 0.72 6.56
C GLY A 132 -6.63 -0.12 5.30
N ASN A 133 -6.81 0.53 4.14
CA ASN A 133 -6.91 -0.18 2.87
C ASN A 133 -5.58 -0.84 2.49
N THR A 134 -5.59 -2.16 2.28
CA THR A 134 -4.44 -2.98 1.86
C THR A 134 -4.69 -3.72 0.55
N ALA A 135 -5.62 -3.24 -0.30
CA ALA A 135 -6.09 -3.96 -1.49
C ALA A 135 -4.99 -4.36 -2.50
N ILE A 136 -3.84 -3.69 -2.46
CA ILE A 136 -2.68 -3.96 -3.32
C ILE A 136 -1.57 -4.76 -2.65
N LEU A 137 -1.68 -5.01 -1.34
CA LEU A 137 -0.71 -5.79 -0.58
C LEU A 137 -1.18 -7.23 -0.47
N GLU A 138 -0.25 -8.17 -0.57
CA GLU A 138 -0.53 -9.57 -0.32
C GLU A 138 -0.31 -9.93 1.16
N GLU A 139 -0.84 -11.08 1.59
CA GLU A 139 -0.75 -11.49 3.00
C GLU A 139 0.70 -11.66 3.47
N ASP A 140 1.57 -12.17 2.61
CA ASP A 140 3.01 -12.31 2.89
C ASP A 140 3.69 -10.93 3.02
N ASP A 141 3.30 -9.95 2.19
CA ASP A 141 3.86 -8.59 2.27
C ASP A 141 3.48 -7.95 3.63
N ILE A 142 2.23 -8.13 4.06
CA ILE A 142 1.75 -7.66 5.37
C ILE A 142 2.47 -8.39 6.51
N ALA A 143 2.71 -9.70 6.36
CA ALA A 143 3.42 -10.51 7.36
C ALA A 143 4.90 -10.09 7.51
N ASP A 144 5.53 -9.66 6.41
CA ASP A 144 6.87 -9.09 6.39
C ASP A 144 6.93 -7.64 6.91
N GLY A 145 5.79 -7.08 7.34
CA GLY A 145 5.69 -5.76 7.96
C GLY A 145 5.44 -4.61 6.97
N LEU A 146 5.18 -4.92 5.69
CA LEU A 146 4.86 -3.92 4.68
C LEU A 146 3.44 -3.36 4.91
N PHE A 147 3.31 -2.04 4.82
CA PHE A 147 2.04 -1.34 4.96
C PHE A 147 1.99 -0.10 4.05
N LEU A 148 0.78 0.45 3.89
CA LEU A 148 0.58 1.70 3.14
C LEU A 148 0.48 2.88 4.12
N ALA A 149 1.51 3.73 4.15
CA ALA A 149 1.63 4.83 5.08
C ALA A 149 0.48 5.86 5.00
N CYS A 150 -0.18 6.01 3.84
CA CYS A 150 -1.35 6.89 3.69
C CYS A 150 -2.64 6.33 4.31
N GLN A 151 -2.65 5.05 4.69
CA GLN A 151 -3.83 4.36 5.23
C GLN A 151 -3.63 3.89 6.68
N ALA A 152 -2.39 3.82 7.16
CA ALA A 152 -2.07 3.27 8.46
C ALA A 152 -2.11 4.31 9.59
N ARG A 153 -2.32 3.84 10.82
CA ARG A 153 -2.31 4.63 12.07
C ARG A 153 -1.46 3.93 13.14
N PRO A 154 -0.88 4.62 14.11
CA PRO A 154 -0.04 3.99 15.12
C PRO A 154 -0.90 3.26 16.17
N LEU A 155 -0.50 2.05 16.54
CA LEU A 155 -1.12 1.28 17.63
C LEU A 155 -0.23 1.19 18.87
N SER A 156 1.08 1.38 18.72
CA SER A 156 2.05 1.35 19.81
C SER A 156 2.49 2.78 20.17
N ASP A 157 2.95 2.98 21.40
CA ASP A 157 3.47 4.29 21.86
C ASP A 157 4.73 4.72 21.12
N THR A 158 5.49 3.77 20.58
CA THR A 158 6.67 3.99 19.75
C THR A 158 6.57 3.13 18.49
N VAL A 159 6.91 3.70 17.33
CA VAL A 159 6.93 2.99 16.04
C VAL A 159 8.17 3.41 15.25
N GLU A 160 8.92 2.43 14.73
CA GLU A 160 10.02 2.66 13.79
C GLU A 160 9.60 2.20 12.38
N VAL A 161 9.79 3.06 11.39
CA VAL A 161 9.37 2.86 10.00
C VAL A 161 10.54 3.08 9.05
N GLU A 162 10.63 2.24 8.03
CA GLU A 162 11.57 2.38 6.92
C GLU A 162 10.81 2.51 5.58
N PHE A 163 11.12 3.57 4.83
CA PHE A 163 10.63 3.83 3.47
C PHE A 163 11.65 3.37 2.42
#